data_AF-A0A1W9SD82-F1
#
_entry.id   AF-A0A1W9SD82-F1
#
_cell.length_a   1.000
_cell.length_b   1.000
_cell.length_c   1.000
_cell.angle_alpha   90.00
_cell.angle_beta   90.00
_cell.angle_gamma   90.00
#
_symmetry.space_group_name_H-M   'P 1'
#
loop_
_entity.id
_entity.type
_entity.pdbx_description
1 polymer ?
#
loop_
_entity_poly.entity_id
_entity_poly.type
_entity_poly.pdbx_seq_one_letter_code
_entity_poly.pdbx_strand_id
1 'polypeptide(L)' 'MNCIKTLHQICDELSEDIDSPLCKEVKEHLENCSKCCAQVDSIRKVVYLYRDMPKENVPDDIDDRLWKVLNLQKPCE' A
#
# COMPACT_ATOMS: atom_id res chain seq x y z
N MET A 1 1.43 -7.22 15.55
CA MET A 1 1.56 -6.94 14.11
C MET A 1 3.01 -7.19 13.75
N ASN A 2 3.28 -7.64 12.53
CA ASN A 2 4.60 -8.13 12.14
C ASN A 2 5.07 -7.23 11.01
N CYS A 3 5.83 -6.18 11.36
CA CYS A 3 6.34 -5.17 10.43
C CYS A 3 7.12 -5.81 9.26
N ILE A 4 7.72 -6.99 9.46
CA ILE A 4 8.44 -7.75 8.43
C ILE A 4 7.48 -8.27 7.35
N LYS A 5 6.20 -8.52 7.66
CA LYS A 5 5.20 -8.88 6.63
C LYS A 5 4.94 -7.75 5.62
N THR A 6 5.41 -6.54 5.89
CA THR A 6 5.31 -5.37 5.01
C THR A 6 6.54 -5.20 4.13
N LEU A 7 7.60 -6.00 4.32
CA LEU A 7 8.87 -5.79 3.65
C LEU A 7 8.72 -5.80 2.13
N HIS A 8 8.00 -6.77 1.56
CA HIS A 8 7.67 -6.80 0.13
C HIS A 8 7.05 -5.48 -0.32
N GLN A 9 6.03 -5.00 0.39
CA GLN A 9 5.34 -3.75 0.03
C GLN A 9 6.28 -2.55 0.10
N ILE A 10 7.18 -2.49 1.10
CA ILE A 10 8.16 -1.41 1.21
C ILE A 10 9.14 -1.45 0.03
N CYS A 11 9.62 -2.64 -0.35
CA CYS A 11 10.50 -2.84 -1.49
C CYS A 11 9.84 -2.48 -2.82
N ASP A 12 8.58 -2.90 -3.00
CA ASP A 12 7.77 -2.58 -4.18
C ASP A 12 7.62 -1.05 -4.34
N GLU A 13 7.31 -0.34 -3.24
CA GLU A 13 7.19 1.13 -3.24
C GLU A 13 8.54 1.83 -3.52
N LEU A 14 9.65 1.21 -3.12
CA LEU A 14 11.00 1.67 -3.46
C LEU A 14 11.40 1.29 -4.89
N SER A 15 10.57 0.56 -5.63
CA SER A 15 10.88 -0.01 -6.95
C SER A 15 12.14 -0.88 -6.95
N GLU A 16 12.36 -1.58 -5.84
CA GLU A 16 13.52 -2.43 -5.60
C GLU A 16 13.10 -3.90 -5.50
N ASP A 17 13.96 -4.81 -5.96
CA ASP A 17 13.76 -6.24 -5.76
C ASP A 17 13.91 -6.57 -4.26
N ILE A 18 13.14 -7.53 -3.73
CA ILE A 18 13.26 -7.92 -2.33
C ILE A 18 14.66 -8.46 -1.98
N ASP A 19 15.38 -9.03 -2.94
CA ASP A 19 16.74 -9.52 -2.78
C ASP A 19 17.80 -8.43 -3.00
N SER A 20 17.40 -7.18 -3.30
CA SER A 20 18.32 -6.08 -3.48
C SER A 20 19.06 -5.73 -2.18
N PRO A 21 20.28 -5.17 -2.25
CA PRO A 21 21.02 -4.76 -1.06
C PRO A 21 20.21 -3.83 -0.16
N LEU A 22 19.44 -2.90 -0.74
CA LEU A 22 18.63 -1.95 0.01
C LEU A 22 17.53 -2.67 0.81
N CYS A 23 16.82 -3.61 0.17
CA CYS A 23 15.75 -4.36 0.83
C CYS A 23 16.27 -5.27 1.95
N LYS A 24 17.48 -5.81 1.81
CA LYS A 24 18.16 -6.56 2.88
C LYS A 24 18.51 -5.65 4.06
N GLU A 25 19.08 -4.48 3.81
CA GLU A 25 19.37 -3.50 4.87
C GLU A 25 18.10 -3.06 5.62
N VAL A 26 17.01 -2.80 4.89
CA VAL A 26 15.71 -2.46 5.48
C VAL A 26 15.18 -3.61 6.33
N LYS A 27 15.28 -4.86 5.85
CA LYS A 27 14.89 -6.04 6.63
C LYS A 27 15.67 -6.14 7.94
N GLU A 28 17.00 -6.05 7.86
CA GLU A 28 17.87 -6.09 9.04
C GLU A 28 17.53 -4.96 10.01
N HIS A 29 17.25 -3.76 9.51
CA HIS A 29 16.85 -2.63 10.34
C HIS A 29 15.53 -2.89 11.08
N LEU A 30 14.52 -3.44 10.40
CA LEU A 30 13.22 -3.75 11.00
C LEU A 30 13.29 -4.89 12.00
N GLU A 31 14.20 -5.85 11.82
CA GLU A 31 14.48 -6.93 12.76
C GLU A 31 15.16 -6.42 14.04
N ASN A 32 16.06 -5.43 13.92
CA ASN A 32 16.89 -4.97 15.04
C ASN A 32 16.40 -3.68 15.71
N CYS A 33 15.50 -2.91 15.08
CA CYS A 33 15.01 -1.63 15.60
C CYS A 33 13.51 -1.68 15.93
N SER A 34 13.20 -1.92 17.21
CA SER A 34 11.82 -1.98 17.72
C SER A 34 11.02 -0.70 17.47
N LYS A 35 11.67 0.47 17.54
CA LYS A 35 11.04 1.77 17.28
C LYS A 35 10.56 1.90 15.84
N CYS A 36 11.41 1.54 14.86
CA CYS A 36 11.05 1.61 13.45
C CYS A 36 10.00 0.55 13.08
N CYS A 37 10.11 -0.67 13.62
CA CYS A 37 9.09 -1.69 13.45
C CYS A 37 7.72 -1.23 13.98
N ALA A 38 7.68 -0.60 15.16
CA ALA A 38 6.44 -0.04 15.72
C ALA A 38 5.87 1.10 14.85
N GLN A 39 6.73 1.94 14.26
CA GLN A 39 6.31 3.01 13.36
C GLN A 39 5.67 2.45 12.08
N VAL A 40 6.31 1.46 11.45
CA VAL A 40 5.76 0.78 10.26
C VAL A 40 4.40 0.16 10.58
N ASP A 41 4.28 -0.55 11.71
CA ASP A 41 3.01 -1.11 12.15
C ASP A 41 1.94 -0.04 12.38
N SER A 42 2.30 1.13 12.92
CA SER A 42 1.38 2.26 13.11
C SER A 42 0.85 2.78 11.77
N ILE A 43 1.73 3.00 10.79
CA ILE A 43 1.33 3.44 9.45
C ILE A 43 0.39 2.42 8.80
N ARG A 44 0.68 1.12 8.93
CA ARG A 44 -0.22 0.07 8.42
C ARG A 44 -1.60 0.11 9.06
N LYS A 45 -1.69 0.40 10.36
CA LYS A 45 -2.97 0.57 11.05
C LYS A 45 -3.74 1.74 10.48
N VAL A 46 -3.07 2.87 10.21
CA VAL A 46 -3.71 4.03 9.58
C VAL A 46 -4.26 3.65 8.21
N VAL A 47 -3.47 2.99 7.35
CA VAL A 47 -3.94 2.52 6.03
C VAL A 47 -5.13 1.56 6.16
N TYR A 48 -5.08 0.63 7.11
CA TYR A 48 -6.18 -0.29 7.39
C TYR A 48 -7.46 0.47 7.75
N LEU A 49 -7.38 1.42 8.68
CA LEU A 49 -8.52 2.22 9.11
C LEU A 49 -9.10 3.00 7.92
N TYR A 50 -8.26 3.65 7.11
CA TYR A 50 -8.74 4.38 5.92
C TYR A 50 -9.47 3.49 4.91
N ARG A 51 -9.04 2.24 4.74
CA ARG A 51 -9.70 1.29 3.84
C ARG A 51 -11.04 0.77 4.37
N ASP A 52 -11.19 0.72 5.68
CA ASP A 52 -12.39 0.25 6.38
C ASP A 52 -13.43 1.36 6.60
N MET A 53 -13.03 2.62 6.45
CA MET A 53 -13.96 3.75 6.53
C MET A 53 -15.05 3.67 5.46
N PRO A 54 -16.26 4.21 5.74
CA PRO A 54 -17.31 4.31 4.75
C PRO A 54 -16.79 4.96 3.47
N LYS A 55 -16.94 4.27 2.35
CA LYS A 55 -16.56 4.80 1.05
C LYS A 55 -17.59 5.85 0.64
N GLU A 56 -17.10 7.03 0.28
CA GLU A 56 -17.93 8.01 -0.40
C GLU A 56 -18.16 7.54 -1.83
N ASN A 57 -19.38 7.70 -2.33
CA ASN A 57 -19.68 7.35 -3.71
C ASN A 57 -18.92 8.29 -4.63
N VAL A 58 -18.18 7.74 -5.59
CA VAL A 58 -17.60 8.52 -6.67
C VAL A 58 -18.76 9.05 -7.53
N PRO A 59 -18.82 10.36 -7.84
CA PRO A 59 -19.84 10.89 -8.73
C PRO A 59 -19.82 10.16 -10.09
N ASP A 60 -21.01 9.84 -10.62
CA ASP A 60 -21.15 9.04 -11.84
C ASP A 60 -20.41 9.66 -13.04
N ASP A 61 -20.37 11.00 -13.13
CA ASP A 61 -19.67 11.72 -14.20
C ASP A 61 -18.15 11.51 -14.17
N ILE A 62 -17.58 11.33 -12.97
CA ILE A 62 -16.16 11.06 -12.78
C ILE A 62 -15.86 9.60 -13.14
N ASP A 63 -16.70 8.66 -12.70
CA ASP A 63 -16.54 7.24 -13.03
C ASP A 63 -16.65 7.01 -14.55
N ASP A 64 -17.68 7.56 -15.20
CA ASP A 64 -17.87 7.45 -16.65
C ASP A 64 -16.70 8.06 -17.44
N ARG A 65 -16.17 9.20 -16.97
CA ARG A 65 -14.95 9.80 -17.56
C ARG A 65 -13.74 8.89 -17.43
N LEU A 66 -13.56 8.23 -16.30
CA LEU A 66 -12.43 7.33 -16.06
C LEU A 66 -12.46 6.16 -17.06
N TRP A 67 -13.59 5.48 -17.20
CA TRP A 67 -13.75 4.38 -18.16
C TRP A 67 -13.44 4.82 -19.60
N LYS A 68 -13.91 6.01 -19.99
CA LYS A 68 -13.65 6.58 -21.31
C LYS A 68 -12.16 6.88 -21.55
N VAL A 69 -11.47 7.47 -20.57
CA VAL A 69 -10.04 7.80 -20.69
C VAL A 69 -9.17 6.54 -20.75
N LEU A 70 -9.55 5.49 -20.01
CA LEU A 70 -8.88 4.20 -20.04
C LEU A 70 -9.23 3.36 -21.29
N ASN A 71 -10.17 3.82 -22.11
CA ASN A 71 -10.68 3.12 -23.29
C ASN A 71 -11.23 1.72 -22.96
N LEU A 72 -11.91 1.61 -21.82
CA LEU A 72 -12.52 0.39 -21.29
C LEU A 72 -14.05 0.52 -21.33
N GLN A 73 -14.75 -0.62 -21.39
CA GLN A 73 -16.21 -0.65 -21.26
C GLN A 73 -16.60 -0.77 -19.80
N LYS A 74 -17.46 0.15 -19.33
CA LYS A 74 -18.03 0.08 -17.99
C LYS A 74 -18.92 -1.17 -17.89
N PRO A 75 -18.72 -2.06 -16.91
CA PRO A 75 -19.62 -3.18 -16.67
C PRO A 75 -21.03 -2.68 -16.37
N CYS A 76 -22.05 -3.28 -16.99
CA CYS A 76 -23.43 -3.03 -16.57
C CYS A 76 -23.69 -3.76 -15.25
N GLU A 77 -24.07 -3.03 -14.20
CA GLU A 77 -24.69 -3.58 -12.98
C GLU A 77 -26.19 -3.85 -13.18
#